data_AF-A0A662FTC3-F1
#
_entry.id   AF-A0A662FTC3-F1
#
_cell.length_a   1.000
_cell.length_b   1.000
_cell.length_c   1.000
_cell.angle_alpha   90.00
_cell.angle_beta   90.00
_cell.angle_gamma   90.00
#
_symmetry.space_group_name_H-M   'P 1'
#
loop_
_entity.id
_entity.type
_entity.pdbx_description
1 polymer ?
#
loop_
_entity_poly.entity_id
_entity_poly.type
_entity_poly.pdbx_seq_one_letter_code
_entity_poly.pdbx_strand_id
1 'polypeptide(L)'
;MKWYSKYVPDAIKQINEGDWLFGILHELGHDFDIDYRWVWNAESSANFKMVYVAEKLKAKIKQGGVWYDYSVSSGKTLDDYYAMMAARTGEEKRLKQWPNFKNNDAETHKLLIIKNMIGWEPFKKTYRAWLNLTQDEIPKDPVDKFNLFLYYLCKFSGRDLTQYFIEWGFPVKDDTIIKVREELKKG
;
A
#
# COMPACT_ATOMS: atom_id res chain seq x y z
N MET A 1 3.92 10.17 21.17
CA MET A 1 2.58 9.60 20.89
C MET A 1 1.64 9.97 22.04
N LYS A 2 0.62 10.80 21.83
CA LYS A 2 -0.41 11.10 22.84
C LYS A 2 -1.66 10.32 22.47
N TRP A 3 -2.00 9.30 23.24
CA TRP A 3 -3.22 8.53 23.03
C TRP A 3 -4.43 9.39 23.41
N TYR A 4 -5.40 9.51 22.50
CA TYR A 4 -6.64 10.22 22.81
C TYR A 4 -7.45 9.37 23.79
N SER A 5 -7.56 9.85 25.03
CA SER A 5 -8.09 9.08 26.18
C SER A 5 -9.46 8.45 25.93
N LYS A 6 -10.30 9.08 25.09
CA LYS A 6 -11.62 8.57 24.74
C LYS A 6 -11.59 7.20 24.04
N TYR A 7 -10.54 6.89 23.28
CA TYR A 7 -10.45 5.62 22.54
C TYR A 7 -9.75 4.51 23.33
N VAL A 8 -9.10 4.83 24.45
CA VAL A 8 -8.29 3.88 25.21
C VAL A 8 -9.13 2.73 25.81
N PRO A 9 -10.29 2.96 26.45
CA PRO A 9 -11.08 1.87 27.01
C PRO A 9 -11.57 0.88 25.95
N ASP A 10 -12.07 1.39 24.82
CA ASP A 10 -12.56 0.55 23.72
C ASP A 10 -11.43 -0.24 23.04
N ALA A 11 -10.26 0.39 22.86
CA ALA A 11 -9.08 -0.28 22.33
C ALA A 11 -8.60 -1.42 23.24
N ILE A 12 -8.55 -1.21 24.56
CA ILE A 12 -8.20 -2.25 25.54
C ILE A 12 -9.20 -3.41 25.47
N LYS A 13 -10.50 -3.12 25.37
CA LYS A 13 -11.53 -4.15 25.21
C LYS A 13 -11.32 -4.96 23.94
N GLN A 14 -11.07 -4.30 22.81
CA GLN A 14 -10.83 -4.95 21.52
C GLN A 14 -9.58 -5.84 21.53
N ILE A 15 -8.49 -5.39 22.16
CA ILE A 15 -7.28 -6.22 22.36
C ILE A 15 -7.63 -7.52 23.09
N ASN A 16 -8.45 -7.45 24.14
CA ASN A 16 -8.90 -8.65 24.86
C ASN A 16 -9.80 -9.58 24.00
N GLU A 17 -10.41 -9.07 22.92
CA GLU A 17 -11.15 -9.86 21.91
C GLU A 17 -10.23 -10.44 20.81
N GLY A 18 -8.91 -10.20 20.91
CA GLY A 18 -7.88 -10.64 19.97
C GLY A 18 -7.63 -9.67 18.82
N ASP A 19 -8.08 -8.42 18.92
CA ASP A 19 -7.84 -7.40 17.90
C ASP A 19 -6.41 -6.86 17.95
N TRP A 20 -5.78 -6.75 16.78
CA TRP A 20 -4.48 -6.11 16.62
C TRP A 20 -4.57 -4.60 16.41
N LEU A 21 -5.80 -4.06 16.37
CA LEU A 21 -6.15 -2.65 16.29
C LEU A 21 -5.66 -1.99 14.99
N PHE A 22 -6.59 -1.79 14.05
CA PHE A 22 -6.34 -1.14 12.77
C PHE A 22 -5.51 0.15 12.91
N GLY A 23 -5.94 1.06 13.79
CA GLY A 23 -5.26 2.34 13.97
C GLY A 23 -3.82 2.21 14.45
N ILE A 24 -3.53 1.30 15.38
CA ILE A 24 -2.16 1.14 15.89
C ILE A 24 -1.23 0.60 14.81
N LEU A 25 -1.67 -0.42 14.06
CA LEU A 25 -0.87 -0.98 12.97
C LEU A 25 -0.65 0.03 11.84
N HIS A 26 -1.65 0.87 11.55
CA HIS A 26 -1.52 1.97 10.60
C HIS A 26 -0.43 2.96 11.05
N GLU A 27 -0.50 3.47 12.29
CA GLU A 27 0.47 4.43 12.81
C GLU A 27 1.89 3.84 12.88
N LEU A 28 2.02 2.56 13.28
CA LEU A 28 3.30 1.85 13.21
C LEU A 28 3.84 1.80 11.78
N GLY A 29 2.97 1.74 10.77
CA GLY A 29 3.35 1.82 9.37
C GLY A 29 4.10 3.10 9.02
N HIS A 30 3.76 4.24 9.63
CA HIS A 30 4.46 5.51 9.43
C HIS A 30 5.88 5.52 10.00
N ASP A 31 6.15 4.79 11.09
CA ASP A 31 7.50 4.70 11.66
C ASP A 31 8.50 4.07 10.68
N PHE A 32 8.02 3.30 9.70
CA PHE A 32 8.82 2.71 8.64
C PHE A 32 8.97 3.61 7.41
N ASP A 33 8.42 4.83 7.36
CA ASP A 33 8.63 5.77 6.26
C ASP A 33 10.01 6.47 6.35
N ILE A 34 11.08 5.67 6.29
CA ILE A 34 12.47 6.12 6.47
C ILE A 34 12.73 7.33 5.57
N ASP A 35 13.00 8.48 6.18
CA ASP A 35 13.24 9.80 5.58
C ASP A 35 12.27 10.15 4.42
N TYR A 36 11.04 9.63 4.45
CA TYR A 36 10.02 9.79 3.41
C TYR A 36 10.47 9.39 1.99
N ARG A 37 11.49 8.54 1.86
CA ARG A 37 12.22 8.34 0.57
C ARG A 37 11.29 7.82 -0.54
N TRP A 38 10.55 6.75 -0.27
CA TRP A 38 9.59 6.16 -1.21
C TRP A 38 8.15 6.67 -1.05
N VAL A 39 7.92 7.67 -0.20
CA VAL A 39 6.57 8.10 0.17
C VAL A 39 6.07 9.14 -0.82
N TRP A 40 5.09 8.75 -1.65
CA TRP A 40 4.26 9.68 -2.44
C TRP A 40 2.90 9.95 -1.78
N ASN A 41 2.41 9.02 -0.97
CA ASN A 41 1.18 9.12 -0.18
C ASN A 41 1.37 8.36 1.14
N ALA A 42 1.57 9.09 2.25
CA ALA A 42 1.93 8.51 3.55
C ALA A 42 0.83 7.56 4.08
N GLU A 43 -0.43 7.99 4.00
CA GLU A 43 -1.60 7.23 4.49
C GLU A 43 -1.77 5.91 3.73
N SER A 44 -1.60 5.95 2.40
CA SER A 44 -1.62 4.75 1.54
C SER A 44 -0.46 3.81 1.87
N SER A 45 0.73 4.36 2.11
CA SER A 45 1.92 3.57 2.49
C SER A 45 1.74 2.87 3.84
N ALA A 46 1.23 3.57 4.86
CA ALA A 46 0.93 3.02 6.17
C ALA A 46 -0.11 1.89 6.09
N ASN A 47 -1.23 2.15 5.40
CA ASN A 47 -2.27 1.16 5.12
C ASN A 47 -1.70 -0.11 4.46
N PHE A 48 -0.89 0.05 3.41
CA PHE A 48 -0.33 -1.08 2.67
C PHE A 48 0.64 -1.91 3.51
N LYS A 49 1.47 -1.28 4.35
CA LYS A 49 2.37 -1.98 5.29
C LYS A 49 1.60 -2.72 6.39
N MET A 50 0.52 -2.13 6.91
CA MET A 50 -0.36 -2.82 7.84
C MET A 50 -0.92 -4.11 7.23
N VAL A 51 -1.38 -4.08 5.97
CA VAL A 51 -1.87 -5.29 5.30
C VAL A 51 -0.79 -6.35 5.17
N TYR A 52 0.45 -5.96 4.87
CA TYR A 52 1.58 -6.89 4.86
C TYR A 52 1.75 -7.61 6.21
N VAL A 53 1.76 -6.88 7.31
CA VAL A 53 1.90 -7.45 8.66
C VAL A 53 0.71 -8.35 8.98
N ALA A 54 -0.51 -7.87 8.69
CA ALA A 54 -1.73 -8.63 8.96
C ALA A 54 -1.75 -9.97 8.21
N GLU A 55 -1.39 -9.97 6.93
CA GLU A 55 -1.37 -11.18 6.11
C GLU A 55 -0.26 -12.15 6.52
N LYS A 56 0.95 -11.63 6.82
CA LYS A 56 2.10 -12.45 7.18
C LYS A 56 2.00 -13.08 8.56
N LEU A 57 1.43 -12.35 9.52
CA LEU A 57 1.32 -12.79 10.90
C LEU A 57 -0.06 -13.35 11.24
N LYS A 58 -0.95 -13.49 10.24
CA LYS A 58 -2.31 -14.03 10.43
C LYS A 58 -3.09 -13.24 11.48
N ALA A 59 -2.95 -11.91 11.44
CA ALA A 59 -3.58 -11.01 12.38
C ALA A 59 -5.10 -11.00 12.23
N LYS A 60 -5.76 -10.63 13.33
CA LYS A 60 -7.20 -10.40 13.38
C LYS A 60 -7.43 -8.93 13.71
N ILE A 61 -8.17 -8.24 12.85
CA ILE A 61 -8.35 -6.78 12.90
C ILE A 61 -9.84 -6.45 12.87
N LYS A 62 -10.33 -5.65 13.80
CA LYS A 62 -11.70 -5.13 13.77
C LYS A 62 -11.69 -3.72 13.19
N GLN A 63 -12.54 -3.47 12.19
CA GLN A 63 -12.70 -2.13 11.63
C GLN A 63 -14.14 -1.92 11.18
N GLY A 64 -14.74 -0.79 11.58
CA GLY A 64 -16.13 -0.48 11.24
C GLY A 64 -17.15 -1.52 11.70
N GLY A 65 -16.87 -2.25 12.79
CA GLY A 65 -17.72 -3.31 13.33
C GLY A 65 -17.57 -4.67 12.62
N VAL A 66 -16.71 -4.79 11.63
CA VAL A 66 -16.43 -6.03 10.89
C VAL A 66 -15.08 -6.60 11.30
N TRP A 67 -15.00 -7.92 11.42
CA TRP A 67 -13.74 -8.63 11.64
C TRP A 67 -13.09 -9.00 10.30
N TYR A 68 -11.80 -8.67 10.20
CA TYR A 68 -10.91 -9.06 9.13
C TYR A 68 -9.85 -10.00 9.71
N ASP A 69 -9.98 -11.28 9.42
CA ASP A 69 -9.26 -12.35 10.12
C ASP A 69 -8.42 -13.16 9.13
N TYR A 70 -7.12 -12.91 9.11
CA TYR A 70 -6.19 -13.60 8.23
C TYR A 70 -5.86 -15.02 8.70
N SER A 71 -6.29 -15.44 9.90
CA SER A 71 -6.12 -16.80 10.42
C SER A 71 -7.15 -17.79 9.87
N VAL A 72 -8.28 -17.28 9.35
CA VAL A 72 -9.38 -18.07 8.78
C VAL A 72 -9.36 -17.97 7.26
N SER A 73 -9.22 -19.10 6.56
CA SER A 73 -9.08 -19.12 5.09
C SER A 73 -10.29 -18.58 4.32
N SER A 74 -11.49 -18.68 4.87
CA SER A 74 -12.75 -18.14 4.31
C SER A 74 -13.18 -16.81 4.93
N GLY A 75 -12.35 -16.25 5.82
CA GLY A 75 -12.62 -14.99 6.50
C GLY A 75 -12.48 -13.79 5.58
N LYS A 76 -13.10 -12.67 5.98
CA LYS A 76 -12.82 -11.38 5.34
C LYS A 76 -11.40 -10.95 5.64
N THR A 77 -10.79 -10.25 4.71
CA THR A 77 -9.43 -9.69 4.82
C THR A 77 -9.49 -8.18 4.59
N LEU A 78 -8.40 -7.47 4.88
CA LEU A 78 -8.36 -6.04 4.60
C LEU A 78 -8.45 -5.75 3.08
N ASP A 79 -8.15 -6.73 2.21
CA ASP A 79 -8.45 -6.63 0.78
C ASP A 79 -9.96 -6.35 0.54
N ASP A 80 -10.87 -6.99 1.29
CA ASP A 80 -12.30 -6.72 1.25
C ASP A 80 -12.64 -5.32 1.78
N TYR A 81 -11.97 -4.88 2.85
CA TYR A 81 -12.15 -3.55 3.43
C TYR A 81 -11.82 -2.46 2.41
N TYR A 82 -10.63 -2.51 1.81
CA TYR A 82 -10.19 -1.48 0.86
C TYR A 82 -10.98 -1.53 -0.46
N ALA A 83 -11.42 -2.71 -0.92
CA ALA A 83 -12.35 -2.81 -2.04
C ALA A 83 -13.68 -2.12 -1.75
N MET A 84 -14.25 -2.34 -0.56
CA MET A 84 -15.47 -1.66 -0.11
C MET A 84 -15.27 -0.15 0.00
N MET A 85 -14.14 0.32 0.55
CA MET A 85 -13.85 1.74 0.68
C MET A 85 -13.69 2.43 -0.68
N ALA A 86 -12.99 1.80 -1.63
CA ALA A 86 -12.89 2.32 -3.00
C ALA A 86 -14.26 2.41 -3.69
N ALA A 87 -15.13 1.42 -3.50
CA ALA A 87 -16.49 1.45 -4.05
C ALA A 87 -17.35 2.57 -3.43
N ARG A 88 -17.18 2.86 -2.12
CA ARG A 88 -17.91 3.95 -1.45
C ARG A 88 -17.54 5.33 -1.99
N THR A 89 -16.30 5.53 -2.43
CA THR A 89 -15.87 6.79 -3.06
C THR A 89 -16.10 6.80 -4.57
N GLY A 90 -16.53 5.69 -5.18
CA GLY A 90 -16.69 5.53 -6.62
C GLY A 90 -15.36 5.54 -7.37
N GLU A 91 -14.30 5.04 -6.73
CA GLU A 91 -12.94 4.96 -7.26
C GLU A 91 -12.46 3.50 -7.41
N GLU A 92 -13.39 2.55 -7.34
CA GLU A 92 -13.12 1.13 -7.47
C GLU A 92 -12.52 0.77 -8.83
N LYS A 93 -12.83 1.53 -9.89
CA LYS A 93 -12.23 1.35 -11.23
C LYS A 93 -11.06 2.29 -11.47
N ARG A 94 -11.20 3.57 -11.13
CA ARG A 94 -10.24 4.62 -11.47
C ARG A 94 -10.22 5.69 -10.39
N LEU A 95 -9.04 6.16 -10.02
CA LEU A 95 -8.86 7.28 -9.11
C LEU A 95 -9.37 8.56 -9.77
N LYS A 96 -10.19 9.33 -9.05
CA LYS A 96 -10.76 10.60 -9.53
C LYS A 96 -9.73 11.72 -9.52
N GLN A 97 -8.79 11.67 -8.57
CA GLN A 97 -7.71 12.63 -8.42
C GLN A 97 -6.46 11.96 -7.85
N TRP A 98 -5.29 12.32 -8.36
CA TRP A 98 -3.99 11.87 -7.85
C TRP A 98 -2.95 13.00 -7.90
N PRO A 99 -2.12 13.21 -6.86
CA PRO A 99 -2.24 12.60 -5.53
C PRO A 99 -3.39 13.27 -4.76
N ASN A 100 -4.15 12.50 -4.00
CA ASN A 100 -5.16 13.04 -3.09
C ASN A 100 -5.12 12.23 -1.80
N PHE A 101 -4.79 12.89 -0.69
CA PHE A 101 -4.71 12.26 0.63
C PHE A 101 -6.03 11.61 1.07
N LYS A 102 -7.17 12.04 0.51
CA LYS A 102 -8.48 11.41 0.76
C LYS A 102 -8.69 10.09 0.03
N ASN A 103 -7.84 9.76 -0.94
CA ASN A 103 -7.97 8.58 -1.81
C ASN A 103 -7.01 7.45 -1.39
N ASN A 104 -6.41 7.54 -0.20
CA ASN A 104 -5.48 6.55 0.35
C ASN A 104 -6.05 5.12 0.36
N ASP A 105 -7.34 4.95 0.67
CA ASP A 105 -7.98 3.63 0.67
C ASP A 105 -8.13 3.05 -0.74
N ALA A 106 -8.55 3.87 -1.70
CA ALA A 106 -8.67 3.46 -3.10
C ALA A 106 -7.30 3.16 -3.73
N GLU A 107 -6.28 3.95 -3.39
CA GLU A 107 -4.91 3.70 -3.81
C GLU A 107 -4.38 2.39 -3.20
N THR A 108 -4.59 2.17 -1.90
CA THR A 108 -4.23 0.91 -1.22
C THR A 108 -4.91 -0.27 -1.89
N HIS A 109 -6.20 -0.17 -2.21
CA HIS A 109 -6.93 -1.21 -2.94
C HIS A 109 -6.23 -1.60 -4.26
N LYS A 110 -5.75 -0.63 -5.05
CA LYS A 110 -5.02 -0.91 -6.30
C LYS A 110 -3.69 -1.61 -6.06
N LEU A 111 -2.94 -1.18 -5.06
CA LEU A 111 -1.69 -1.85 -4.68
C LEU A 111 -1.94 -3.29 -4.22
N LEU A 112 -3.05 -3.55 -3.52
CA LEU A 112 -3.45 -4.89 -3.10
C LEU A 112 -3.83 -5.80 -4.27
N ILE A 113 -4.51 -5.28 -5.30
CA ILE A 113 -4.75 -6.03 -6.55
C ILE A 113 -3.42 -6.47 -7.16
N ILE A 114 -2.47 -5.54 -7.30
CA ILE A 114 -1.15 -5.85 -7.85
C ILE A 114 -0.41 -6.86 -6.97
N LYS A 115 -0.43 -6.69 -5.65
CA LYS A 115 0.12 -7.65 -4.68
C LYS A 115 -0.47 -9.04 -4.86
N ASN A 116 -1.78 -9.17 -5.07
CA ASN A 116 -2.42 -10.47 -5.30
C ASN A 116 -2.01 -11.10 -6.64
N MET A 117 -1.60 -10.30 -7.63
CA MET A 117 -1.11 -10.80 -8.91
C MET A 117 0.36 -11.25 -8.88
N ILE A 118 1.23 -10.56 -8.13
CA ILE A 118 2.70 -10.75 -8.21
C ILE A 118 3.35 -11.20 -6.89
N GLY A 119 2.57 -11.26 -5.81
CA GLY A 119 3.02 -11.57 -4.46
C GLY A 119 3.82 -10.44 -3.81
N TRP A 120 4.27 -10.69 -2.57
CA TRP A 120 4.98 -9.70 -1.75
C TRP A 120 6.47 -9.53 -2.08
N GLU A 121 7.12 -10.53 -2.68
CA GLU A 121 8.56 -10.49 -2.88
C GLU A 121 9.02 -9.36 -3.83
N PRO A 122 8.33 -9.07 -4.96
CA PRO A 122 8.65 -7.90 -5.78
C PRO A 122 8.61 -6.59 -4.99
N PHE A 123 7.56 -6.37 -4.17
CA PHE A 123 7.46 -5.18 -3.32
C PHE A 123 8.62 -5.08 -2.32
N LYS A 124 8.97 -6.19 -1.65
CA LYS A 124 10.12 -6.22 -0.72
C LYS A 124 11.43 -5.87 -1.43
N LYS A 125 11.66 -6.39 -2.64
CA LYS A 125 12.84 -6.05 -3.45
C LYS A 125 12.82 -4.58 -3.87
N THR A 126 11.66 -4.03 -4.24
CA THR A 126 11.50 -2.60 -4.53
C THR A 126 11.95 -1.76 -3.34
N TYR A 127 11.40 -1.97 -2.14
CA TYR A 127 11.81 -1.18 -0.96
C TYR A 127 13.31 -1.32 -0.64
N ARG A 128 13.90 -2.51 -0.80
CA ARG A 128 15.36 -2.69 -0.63
C ARG A 128 16.18 -1.94 -1.68
N ALA A 129 15.71 -1.85 -2.92
CA ALA A 129 16.39 -1.06 -3.95
C ALA A 129 16.39 0.43 -3.60
N TRP A 130 15.28 0.94 -3.05
CA TRP A 130 15.23 2.30 -2.53
C TRP A 130 16.26 2.54 -1.42
N LEU A 131 16.46 1.59 -0.50
CA LEU A 131 17.47 1.70 0.56
C LEU A 131 18.90 1.88 0.03
N ASN A 132 19.18 1.43 -1.19
CA ASN A 132 20.51 1.56 -1.81
C ASN A 132 20.71 2.85 -2.60
N LEU A 133 19.67 3.66 -2.80
CA LEU A 133 19.81 4.96 -3.46
C LEU A 133 20.59 5.93 -2.57
N THR A 134 21.37 6.82 -3.18
CA THR A 134 21.92 8.01 -2.53
C THR A 134 20.86 9.09 -2.37
N GLN A 135 21.14 10.17 -1.63
CA GLN A 135 20.16 11.25 -1.44
C GLN A 135 19.81 11.97 -2.74
N ASP A 136 20.77 12.11 -3.65
CA ASP A 136 20.58 12.81 -4.93
C ASP A 136 19.78 11.97 -5.95
N GLU A 137 19.73 10.65 -5.77
CA GLU A 137 18.93 9.75 -6.62
C GLU A 137 17.46 9.64 -6.20
N ILE A 138 17.11 10.11 -5.00
CA ILE A 138 15.74 10.06 -4.48
C ILE A 138 14.92 11.19 -5.14
N PRO A 139 13.85 10.87 -5.87
CA PRO A 139 12.99 11.90 -6.41
C PRO A 139 12.30 12.71 -5.30
N LYS A 140 12.14 14.02 -5.51
CA LYS A 140 11.54 14.91 -4.51
C LYS A 140 10.02 14.96 -4.63
N ASP A 141 9.49 14.96 -5.84
CA ASP A 141 8.05 15.06 -6.07
C ASP A 141 7.35 13.68 -6.03
N PRO A 142 6.07 13.63 -5.62
CA PRO A 142 5.31 12.38 -5.53
C PRO A 142 5.21 11.61 -6.85
N VAL A 143 5.09 12.30 -7.99
CA VAL A 143 4.92 11.66 -9.31
C VAL A 143 6.16 10.84 -9.65
N ASP A 144 7.35 11.43 -9.50
CA ASP A 144 8.60 10.75 -9.79
C ASP A 144 8.92 9.65 -8.79
N LYS A 145 8.55 9.81 -7.51
CA LYS A 145 8.64 8.72 -6.53
C LYS A 145 7.80 7.52 -6.94
N PHE A 146 6.53 7.74 -7.32
CA PHE A 146 5.65 6.66 -7.77
C PHE A 146 6.19 6.00 -9.04
N ASN A 147 6.71 6.76 -10.00
CA ASN A 147 7.27 6.24 -11.24
C ASN A 147 8.54 5.41 -11.00
N LEU A 148 9.43 5.84 -10.10
CA LEU A 148 10.60 5.05 -9.71
C LEU A 148 10.20 3.77 -8.97
N PHE A 149 9.19 3.84 -8.09
CA PHE A 149 8.61 2.68 -7.44
C PHE A 149 8.05 1.67 -8.48
N LEU A 150 7.28 2.16 -9.47
CA LEU A 150 6.71 1.34 -10.53
C LEU A 150 7.78 0.69 -11.39
N TYR A 151 8.85 1.42 -11.74
CA TYR A 151 9.99 0.87 -12.47
C TYR A 151 10.60 -0.32 -11.72
N TYR A 152 10.94 -0.16 -10.43
CA TYR A 152 11.49 -1.25 -9.64
C TYR A 152 10.51 -2.40 -9.46
N LEU A 153 9.23 -2.10 -9.28
CA LEU A 153 8.21 -3.14 -9.11
C LEU A 153 8.13 -4.01 -10.37
N CYS A 154 8.03 -3.41 -11.55
CA CYS A 154 8.02 -4.13 -12.83
C CYS A 154 9.30 -4.94 -13.03
N LYS A 155 10.47 -4.33 -12.76
CA LYS A 155 11.78 -5.00 -12.83
C LYS A 155 11.83 -6.25 -11.95
N PHE A 156 11.42 -6.15 -10.69
CA PHE A 156 11.52 -7.25 -9.74
C PHE A 156 10.38 -8.27 -9.85
N SER A 157 9.24 -7.91 -10.45
CA SER A 157 8.16 -8.85 -10.76
C SER A 157 8.34 -9.55 -12.10
N GLY A 158 9.19 -9.04 -12.99
CA GLY A 158 9.32 -9.53 -14.36
C GLY A 158 8.05 -9.32 -15.18
N ARG A 159 7.25 -8.30 -14.85
CA ARG A 159 5.95 -8.02 -15.51
C ARG A 159 5.80 -6.54 -15.78
N ASP A 160 5.27 -6.20 -16.95
CA ASP A 160 4.88 -4.82 -17.24
C ASP A 160 3.54 -4.53 -16.56
N LEU A 161 3.56 -3.70 -15.51
CA LEU A 161 2.39 -3.30 -14.74
C LEU A 161 1.89 -1.90 -15.12
N THR A 162 2.56 -1.22 -16.06
CA THR A 162 2.33 0.19 -16.35
C THR A 162 0.90 0.46 -16.80
N GLN A 163 0.36 -0.41 -17.67
CA GLN A 163 -0.98 -0.26 -18.20
C GLN A 163 -2.07 -0.31 -17.13
N TYR A 164 -1.95 -1.18 -16.12
CA TYR A 164 -2.91 -1.24 -15.00
C TYR A 164 -2.98 0.09 -14.26
N PHE A 165 -1.82 0.68 -13.95
CA PHE A 165 -1.76 1.95 -13.23
C PHE A 165 -2.27 3.13 -14.08
N ILE A 166 -2.02 3.14 -15.39
CA ILE A 166 -2.59 4.13 -16.32
C ILE A 166 -4.12 4.06 -16.33
N GLU A 167 -4.68 2.85 -16.48
CA GLU A 167 -6.13 2.62 -16.50
C GLU A 167 -6.80 2.99 -15.17
N TRP A 168 -6.08 2.81 -14.06
CA TRP A 168 -6.54 3.21 -12.74
C TRP A 168 -6.30 4.67 -12.38
N GLY A 169 -5.67 5.47 -13.26
CA GLY A 169 -5.56 6.92 -13.10
C GLY A 169 -4.32 7.40 -12.34
N PHE A 170 -3.29 6.57 -12.22
CA PHE A 170 -1.99 7.00 -11.72
C PHE A 170 -1.20 7.74 -12.81
N PRO A 171 -0.34 8.71 -12.46
CA PRO A 171 0.43 9.48 -13.44
C PRO A 171 1.70 8.74 -13.85
N VAL A 172 1.54 7.67 -14.62
CA VAL A 172 2.67 6.97 -15.23
C VAL A 172 3.25 7.83 -16.35
N LYS A 173 4.56 8.10 -16.30
CA LYS A 173 5.29 8.88 -17.33
C LYS A 173 5.71 7.97 -18.49
N ASP A 174 5.73 8.51 -19.71
CA ASP A 174 6.17 7.78 -20.91
C ASP A 174 7.59 7.22 -20.77
N ASP A 175 8.52 8.01 -20.20
CA ASP A 175 9.89 7.56 -19.92
C ASP A 175 9.94 6.33 -19.00
N THR A 176 9.02 6.22 -18.05
CA THR A 176 8.90 5.04 -17.18
C THR A 176 8.46 3.83 -17.99
N ILE A 177 7.48 4.00 -18.89
CA ILE A 177 6.99 2.93 -19.76
C ILE A 177 8.11 2.40 -20.65
N ILE A 178 8.89 3.31 -21.25
CA ILE A 178 10.04 2.96 -22.10
C ILE A 178 11.08 2.19 -21.28
N LYS A 179 11.50 2.74 -20.12
CA LYS A 179 12.49 2.09 -19.23
C LYS A 179 12.06 0.71 -18.75
N VAL A 180 10.78 0.54 -18.38
CA VAL A 180 10.22 -0.76 -17.98
C VAL A 180 10.33 -1.77 -19.12
N ARG A 181 9.88 -1.40 -20.32
CA ARG A 181 9.90 -2.30 -21.48
C ARG A 181 11.31 -2.66 -21.93
N GLU A 182 12.25 -1.74 -21.82
CA GLU A 182 13.68 -2.02 -22.06
C GLU A 182 14.26 -2.96 -21.02
N GLU A 183 13.95 -2.75 -19.74
CA GLU A 183 14.45 -3.60 -18.66
C GLU A 183 13.91 -5.03 -18.76
N LEU A 184 12.63 -5.19 -19.08
CA LEU A 184 12.00 -6.50 -19.21
C LEU A 184 12.46 -7.30 -20.44
N LYS A 185 13.10 -6.67 -21.43
CA LYS A 185 13.73 -7.37 -22.56
C LYS A 185 15.09 -7.98 -22.21
N LYS A 186 15.69 -7.60 -21.09
CA LYS A 186 17.03 -8.07 -20.67
C LYS A 186 17.01 -9.38 -19.88
N GLY A 187 15.86 -9.75 -19.33
CA GLY A 187 15.65 -10.97 -18.54
C GLY A 187 14.90 -12.02 -19.33
#